data_AF-A0A7C1KVN1-F1
#
_entry.id   AF-A0A7C1KVN1-F1
#
_cell.length_a   1.000
_cell.length_b   1.000
_cell.length_c   1.000
_cell.angle_alpha   90.00
_cell.angle_beta   90.00
_cell.angle_gamma   90.00
#
_symmetry.space_group_name_H-M   'P 1'
#
loop_
_entity.id
_entity.type
_entity.pdbx_description
1 polymer ?
#
loop_
_entity_poly.entity_id
_entity_poly.type
_entity_poly.pdbx_seq_one_letter_code
_entity_poly.pdbx_strand_id
1 'polypeptide(L)'
;MVSVALIVLIVLWIIIQLINSKSFEKRGIERSLLTLIFRSKRGIEAIDRTAKKREKVLRRIGTIAAYISVPLMILVFISLFLSASHILQTPNAPPGVAPLLPEGLVEIEGAPSIPLAYWLIAVISLLMVHELMHGLLARVEGIPIKSLGIF
;
A
#
# COMPACT_ATOMS: atom_id res chain seq x y z
N MET A 1 19.75 5.14 16.24
CA MET A 1 20.38 3.80 16.34
C MET A 1 19.50 2.83 15.54
N VAL A 2 20.06 2.04 14.63
CA VAL A 2 19.25 1.06 13.85
C VAL A 2 18.74 0.00 14.82
N SER A 3 17.41 -0.19 14.87
CA SER A 3 16.80 -1.18 15.76
C SER A 3 17.20 -2.61 15.34
N VAL A 4 17.44 -3.50 16.31
CA VAL A 4 17.76 -4.92 16.03
C VAL A 4 16.68 -5.56 15.15
N ALA A 5 15.43 -5.17 15.33
CA ALA A 5 14.31 -5.61 14.52
C ALA A 5 14.44 -5.19 13.03
N LEU A 6 14.99 -4.01 12.74
CA LEU A 6 15.24 -3.58 11.38
C LEU A 6 16.38 -4.38 10.72
N ILE A 7 17.45 -4.68 11.45
CA ILE A 7 18.54 -5.53 10.96
C ILE A 7 18.00 -6.92 10.63
N VAL A 8 17.18 -7.49 11.52
CA VAL A 8 16.52 -8.79 11.29
C VAL A 8 15.66 -8.73 10.03
N LEU A 9 14.84 -7.68 9.85
CA LEU A 9 13.99 -7.50 8.67
C LEU A 9 14.81 -7.44 7.37
N ILE A 10 15.90 -6.67 7.35
CA ILE A 10 16.78 -6.53 6.17
C ILE A 10 17.44 -7.86 5.84
N VAL A 11 17.96 -8.57 6.85
CA VAL A 11 18.58 -9.89 6.65
C VAL A 11 17.55 -10.90 6.13
N LEU A 12 16.34 -10.92 6.70
CA LEU A 12 15.24 -11.75 6.22
C LEU A 12 14.89 -11.43 4.77
N TRP A 13 14.85 -10.14 4.42
CA TRP A 13 14.60 -9.69 3.06
C TRP A 13 15.69 -10.15 2.09
N ILE A 14 16.96 -10.00 2.44
CA ILE A 14 18.09 -10.47 1.63
C ILE A 14 18.00 -11.99 1.43
N ILE A 15 17.69 -12.76 2.49
CA ILE A 15 17.51 -14.22 2.39
C ILE A 15 16.35 -14.54 1.43
N ILE A 16 15.20 -13.88 1.57
CA ILE A 16 14.08 -14.01 0.62
C ILE A 16 14.55 -13.71 -0.80
N GLN A 17 15.43 -12.71 -0.97
CA GLN A 17 15.99 -12.35 -2.27
C GLN A 17 16.97 -13.40 -2.85
N LEU A 18 17.62 -14.20 -2.01
CA LEU A 18 18.55 -15.25 -2.44
C LEU A 18 17.87 -16.59 -2.76
N ILE A 19 16.64 -16.81 -2.26
CA ILE A 19 15.87 -18.02 -2.57
C ILE A 19 15.48 -18.02 -4.07
N ASN A 20 15.61 -19.17 -4.72
CA ASN A 20 15.36 -19.34 -6.15
C ASN A 20 13.90 -18.99 -6.53
N SER A 21 13.71 -18.11 -7.51
CA SER A 21 12.41 -17.63 -7.99
C SER A 21 11.49 -18.77 -8.44
N LYS A 22 12.05 -19.85 -9.00
CA LYS A 22 11.29 -21.05 -9.41
C LYS A 22 10.55 -21.72 -8.25
N SER A 23 11.01 -21.54 -7.01
CA SER A 23 10.33 -22.06 -5.81
C SER A 23 9.06 -21.25 -5.47
N PHE A 24 9.11 -19.94 -5.68
CA PHE A 24 8.00 -19.01 -5.45
C PHE A 24 6.96 -19.07 -6.58
N GLU A 25 7.41 -19.15 -7.83
CA GLU A 25 6.52 -19.29 -9.00
C GLU A 25 5.67 -20.57 -8.93
N LYS A 26 6.25 -21.69 -8.46
CA LYS A 26 5.51 -22.94 -8.21
C LYS A 26 4.39 -22.78 -7.19
N ARG A 27 4.48 -21.78 -6.30
CA ARG A 27 3.48 -21.46 -5.28
C ARG A 27 2.57 -20.30 -5.70
N GLY A 28 2.70 -19.80 -6.93
CA GLY A 28 1.93 -18.67 -7.44
C GLY A 28 2.33 -17.33 -6.85
N ILE A 29 3.57 -17.21 -6.37
CA ILE A 29 4.11 -15.98 -5.78
C ILE A 29 5.06 -15.38 -6.80
N GLU A 30 4.70 -14.25 -7.37
CA GLU A 30 5.62 -13.45 -8.18
C GLU A 30 6.44 -12.56 -7.25
N ARG A 31 7.75 -12.58 -7.43
CA ARG A 31 8.65 -11.81 -6.60
C ARG A 31 9.25 -10.67 -7.42
N SER A 32 9.06 -9.46 -6.93
CA SER A 32 9.74 -8.24 -7.38
C SER A 32 10.84 -7.85 -6.38
N LEU A 33 11.69 -6.89 -6.77
CA LEU A 33 12.81 -6.41 -5.96
C LEU A 33 12.35 -5.87 -4.59
N LEU A 34 11.15 -5.29 -4.53
CA LEU A 34 10.58 -4.64 -3.34
C LEU A 34 9.21 -5.20 -2.91
N THR A 35 8.62 -6.12 -3.68
CA THR A 35 7.27 -6.62 -3.40
C THR A 35 7.15 -8.12 -3.65
N LEU A 36 6.29 -8.77 -2.88
CA LEU A 36 5.78 -10.10 -3.18
C LEU A 36 4.36 -9.92 -3.70
N ILE A 37 4.04 -10.54 -4.83
CA ILE A 37 2.71 -10.49 -5.43
C ILE A 37 2.15 -11.90 -5.42
N PHE A 38 1.18 -12.12 -4.54
CA PHE A 38 0.52 -13.41 -4.42
C PHE A 38 -0.59 -13.56 -5.47
N ARG A 39 -0.33 -14.36 -6.51
CA ARG A 39 -1.34 -14.75 -7.50
C ARG A 39 -2.19 -15.91 -6.98
N SER A 40 -3.17 -15.60 -6.15
CA SER A 40 -4.14 -16.59 -5.66
C SER A 40 -5.35 -16.72 -6.57
N LYS A 41 -5.49 -17.85 -7.28
CA LYS A 41 -6.72 -18.19 -8.04
C LYS A 41 -7.96 -18.17 -7.14
N ARG A 42 -7.85 -18.73 -5.93
CA ARG A 42 -8.93 -18.76 -4.94
C ARG A 42 -9.33 -17.36 -4.47
N GLY A 43 -8.35 -16.46 -4.30
CA GLY A 43 -8.60 -15.07 -3.93
C GLY A 43 -9.35 -14.31 -5.02
N ILE A 44 -8.94 -14.48 -6.27
CA ILE A 44 -9.62 -13.87 -7.42
C ILE A 44 -11.06 -14.39 -7.53
N GLU A 45 -11.27 -15.70 -7.41
CA GLU A 45 -12.63 -16.27 -7.39
C GLU A 45 -13.49 -15.74 -6.24
N ALA A 46 -12.90 -15.56 -5.04
CA ALA A 46 -13.62 -15.01 -3.90
C ALA A 46 -14.06 -13.56 -4.16
N ILE A 47 -13.21 -12.76 -4.79
CA ILE A 47 -13.55 -11.39 -5.21
C ILE A 47 -14.61 -11.40 -6.29
N ASP A 48 -14.50 -12.27 -7.30
CA ASP A 48 -15.50 -12.38 -8.36
C ASP A 48 -16.88 -12.73 -7.81
N ARG A 49 -16.95 -13.70 -6.87
CA ARG A 49 -18.19 -14.07 -6.19
C ARG A 49 -18.74 -12.90 -5.36
N THR A 50 -17.87 -12.20 -4.63
CA THR A 50 -18.28 -11.10 -3.75
C THR A 50 -18.76 -9.89 -4.57
N ALA A 51 -18.02 -9.52 -5.61
CA ALA A 51 -18.35 -8.46 -6.55
C ALA A 51 -19.70 -8.71 -7.21
N LYS A 52 -19.97 -9.93 -7.71
CA LYS A 52 -21.28 -10.30 -8.28
C LYS A 52 -22.40 -10.28 -7.24
N LYS A 53 -22.16 -10.84 -6.04
CA LYS A 53 -23.18 -10.95 -4.98
C LYS A 53 -23.58 -9.59 -4.39
N ARG A 54 -22.67 -8.61 -4.42
CA ARG A 54 -22.85 -7.28 -3.80
C ARG A 54 -22.72 -6.14 -4.80
N GLU A 55 -22.86 -6.43 -6.10
CA GLU A 55 -22.55 -5.49 -7.18
C GLU A 55 -23.20 -4.12 -6.99
N LYS A 56 -24.51 -4.09 -6.75
CA LYS A 56 -25.26 -2.82 -6.57
C LYS A 56 -24.76 -2.00 -5.38
N VAL A 57 -24.39 -2.66 -4.28
CA VAL A 57 -23.91 -1.99 -3.06
C VAL A 57 -22.50 -1.46 -3.28
N LEU A 58 -21.61 -2.30 -3.80
CA LEU A 58 -20.23 -1.94 -4.10
C LEU A 58 -20.16 -0.83 -5.15
N ARG A 59 -20.99 -0.87 -6.19
CA ARG A 59 -21.08 0.19 -7.21
C ARG A 59 -21.44 1.52 -6.58
N ARG A 60 -22.49 1.58 -5.75
CA ARG A 60 -22.88 2.81 -5.05
C ARG A 60 -21.77 3.35 -4.15
N ILE A 61 -21.15 2.49 -3.35
CA ILE A 61 -20.04 2.89 -2.47
C ILE A 61 -18.88 3.42 -3.31
N GLY A 62 -18.49 2.71 -4.37
CA GLY A 62 -17.41 3.12 -5.27
C GLY A 62 -17.70 4.44 -5.96
N THR A 63 -18.92 4.65 -6.44
CA THR A 63 -19.33 5.92 -7.05
C THR A 63 -19.27 7.08 -6.05
N ILE A 64 -19.82 6.91 -4.84
CA ILE A 64 -19.76 7.94 -3.79
C ILE A 64 -18.30 8.21 -3.41
N ALA A 65 -17.51 7.15 -3.22
CA ALA A 65 -16.09 7.27 -2.89
C ALA A 65 -15.33 8.03 -3.99
N ALA A 66 -15.61 7.75 -5.28
CA ALA A 66 -14.99 8.46 -6.40
C ALA A 66 -15.37 9.95 -6.44
N TYR A 67 -16.64 10.29 -6.20
CA TYR A 67 -17.08 11.69 -6.15
C TYR A 67 -16.43 12.46 -5.00
N ILE A 68 -16.13 11.82 -3.88
CA ILE A 68 -15.44 12.43 -2.74
C ILE A 68 -13.93 12.48 -2.99
N SER A 69 -13.35 11.40 -3.52
CA SER A 69 -11.90 11.24 -3.65
C SER A 69 -11.31 12.12 -4.74
N VAL A 70 -12.02 12.38 -5.84
CA VAL A 70 -11.50 13.22 -6.94
C VAL A 70 -11.26 14.67 -6.48
N PRO A 71 -12.21 15.38 -5.85
CA PRO A 71 -11.95 16.69 -5.27
C PRO A 71 -10.88 16.67 -4.19
N LEU A 72 -10.88 15.64 -3.33
CA LEU A 72 -9.86 15.51 -2.28
C LEU A 72 -8.46 15.31 -2.85
N MET A 73 -8.32 14.57 -3.95
CA MET A 73 -7.05 14.40 -4.66
C MET A 73 -6.54 15.72 -5.22
N ILE A 74 -7.43 16.56 -5.76
CA ILE A 74 -7.07 17.92 -6.22
C ILE A 74 -6.59 18.77 -5.02
N LEU A 75 -7.29 18.72 -3.90
CA LEU A 75 -6.92 19.46 -2.68
C LEU A 75 -5.55 19.00 -2.15
N VAL A 76 -5.33 17.69 -2.05
CA VAL A 76 -4.04 17.12 -1.61
C VAL A 76 -2.94 17.51 -2.58
N PHE A 77 -3.18 17.47 -3.90
CA PHE A 77 -2.20 17.89 -4.89
C PHE A 77 -1.80 19.37 -4.72
N ILE A 78 -2.78 20.26 -4.55
CA ILE A 78 -2.51 21.69 -4.30
C ILE A 78 -1.74 21.86 -2.99
N SER A 79 -2.13 21.17 -1.92
CA SER A 79 -1.46 21.22 -0.62
C SER A 79 0.00 20.76 -0.72
N LEU A 80 0.27 19.68 -1.45
CA LEU A 80 1.63 19.18 -1.70
C LEU A 80 2.44 20.16 -2.55
N PHE A 81 1.84 20.77 -3.56
CA PHE A 81 2.51 21.76 -4.41
C PHE A 81 2.91 23.01 -3.61
N LEU A 82 2.02 23.53 -2.77
CA LEU A 82 2.29 24.66 -1.89
C LEU A 82 3.32 24.31 -0.80
N SER A 83 3.26 23.09 -0.27
CA SER A 83 4.26 22.62 0.70
C SER A 83 5.64 22.52 0.06
N ALA A 84 5.72 21.99 -1.16
CA ALA A 84 6.96 21.89 -1.91
C ALA A 84 7.54 23.27 -2.23
N SER A 85 6.72 24.23 -2.66
CA SER A 85 7.19 25.59 -2.93
C SER A 85 7.68 26.30 -1.66
N HIS A 86 7.01 26.08 -0.52
CA HIS A 86 7.44 26.63 0.77
C HIS A 86 8.79 26.08 1.23
N ILE A 87 9.00 24.76 1.13
CA ILE A 87 10.26 24.10 1.48
C ILE A 87 11.43 24.62 0.63
N LEU A 88 11.19 24.90 -0.66
CA LEU A 88 12.23 25.43 -1.54
C LEU A 88 12.64 26.88 -1.23
N GLN A 89 11.76 27.65 -0.60
CA GLN A 89 11.98 29.08 -0.30
C GLN A 89 12.41 29.33 1.13
N THR A 90 12.15 28.39 2.04
CA THR A 90 12.40 28.55 3.48
C THR A 90 13.35 27.46 3.97
N PRO A 91 14.59 27.82 4.38
CA PRO A 91 15.50 26.87 4.99
C PRO A 91 14.87 26.19 6.22
N ASN A 92 15.00 24.87 6.32
CA ASN A 92 14.48 24.06 7.43
C ASN A 92 12.95 24.11 7.63
N ALA A 93 12.18 24.43 6.59
CA ALA A 93 10.72 24.32 6.68
C ALA A 93 10.28 22.85 6.90
N PRO A 94 9.33 22.60 7.82
CA PRO A 94 8.84 21.24 8.06
C PRO A 94 8.06 20.70 6.85
N PRO A 95 8.05 19.38 6.63
CA PRO A 95 7.28 18.77 5.56
C PRO A 95 5.77 18.95 5.79
N GLY A 96 5.04 19.41 4.77
CA GLY A 96 3.58 19.57 4.87
C GLY A 96 2.81 18.25 4.96
N VAL A 97 3.37 17.17 4.41
CA VAL A 97 2.89 15.79 4.59
C VAL A 97 4.10 14.89 4.75
N ALA A 98 4.11 14.06 5.80
CA ALA A 98 5.15 13.08 6.03
C ALA A 98 4.57 11.65 6.05
N PRO A 99 5.25 10.66 5.44
CA PRO A 99 4.86 9.28 5.61
C PRO A 99 5.02 8.86 7.07
N LEU A 100 4.12 8.00 7.56
CA LEU A 100 4.30 7.34 8.84
C LEU A 100 5.46 6.36 8.70
N LEU A 101 6.53 6.59 9.44
CA LEU A 101 7.76 5.78 9.37
C LEU A 101 7.97 4.99 10.65
N PRO A 102 8.62 3.81 10.57
CA PRO A 102 8.96 3.07 11.77
C PRO A 102 10.12 3.76 12.50
N GLU A 103 10.06 3.72 13.83
CA GLU A 103 11.12 4.23 14.71
C GLU A 103 12.49 3.60 14.38
N GLY A 104 13.53 4.44 14.38
CA GLY A 104 14.91 4.02 14.14
C GLY A 104 15.29 3.73 12.68
N LEU A 105 14.40 4.02 11.72
CA LEU A 105 14.67 3.88 10.28
C LEU A 105 15.15 5.20 9.67
N VAL A 106 14.32 6.24 9.71
CA VAL A 106 14.65 7.62 9.36
C VAL A 106 13.84 8.52 10.27
N GLU A 107 14.51 9.39 11.03
CA GLU A 107 13.86 10.42 11.82
C GLU A 107 13.77 11.68 10.96
N ILE A 108 12.54 12.01 10.52
CA ILE A 108 12.26 13.25 9.81
C ILE A 108 11.71 14.22 10.86
N GLU A 109 12.33 15.39 11.01
CA GLU A 109 11.83 16.43 11.91
C GLU A 109 10.38 16.78 11.55
N GLY A 110 9.49 16.67 12.53
CA GLY A 110 8.05 16.89 12.36
C GLY A 110 7.25 15.69 11.85
N ALA A 111 7.87 14.55 11.53
CA ALA A 111 7.14 13.34 11.12
C ALA A 111 6.80 12.45 12.33
N PRO A 112 5.58 11.88 12.40
CA PRO A 112 5.25 10.89 13.40
C PRO A 112 6.03 9.59 13.13
N SER A 113 6.58 8.99 14.18
CA SER A 113 7.16 7.65 14.13
C SER A 113 6.49 6.75 15.16
N ILE A 114 6.42 5.46 14.85
CA ILE A 114 5.85 4.43 15.72
C ILE A 114 6.73 3.17 15.73
N PRO A 115 6.65 2.31 16.75
CA PRO A 115 7.50 1.12 16.81
C PRO A 115 7.25 0.21 15.61
N LEU A 116 8.31 -0.44 15.13
CA LEU A 116 8.29 -1.24 13.89
C LEU A 116 7.14 -2.26 13.82
N ALA A 117 6.81 -2.90 14.95
CA ALA A 117 5.73 -3.88 15.02
C ALA A 117 4.36 -3.26 14.70
N TYR A 118 4.06 -2.10 15.30
CA TYR A 118 2.82 -1.36 15.03
C TYR A 118 2.80 -0.80 13.61
N TRP A 119 3.95 -0.32 13.12
CA TRP A 119 4.09 0.14 11.75
C TRP A 119 3.76 -0.95 10.74
N LEU A 120 4.30 -2.16 10.93
CA LEU A 120 4.06 -3.29 10.04
C LEU A 120 2.58 -3.70 10.03
N ILE A 121 1.93 -3.74 11.21
CA ILE A 121 0.50 -4.03 11.32
C ILE A 121 -0.33 -2.97 10.59
N ALA A 122 0.01 -1.68 10.77
CA ALA A 122 -0.70 -0.57 10.14
C ALA A 122 -0.59 -0.62 8.62
N VAL A 123 0.61 -0.80 8.08
CA VAL A 123 0.86 -0.85 6.64
C VAL A 123 0.21 -2.07 6.00
N ILE A 124 0.37 -3.26 6.60
CA ILE A 124 -0.28 -4.48 6.09
C ILE A 124 -1.80 -4.34 6.09
N SER A 125 -2.38 -3.81 7.17
CA SER A 125 -3.83 -3.65 7.27
C SER A 125 -4.36 -2.63 6.25
N LEU A 126 -3.68 -1.49 6.11
CA LEU A 126 -4.01 -0.46 5.13
C LEU A 126 -3.97 -1.02 3.72
N LEU A 127 -2.85 -1.63 3.32
CA LEU A 127 -2.66 -2.16 1.97
C LEU A 127 -3.62 -3.30 1.67
N MET A 128 -3.84 -4.21 2.63
CA MET A 128 -4.79 -5.30 2.45
C MET A 128 -6.18 -4.78 2.13
N VAL A 129 -6.71 -3.83 2.90
CA VAL A 129 -8.04 -3.27 2.64
C VAL A 129 -8.06 -2.46 1.35
N HIS A 130 -7.02 -1.67 1.10
CA HIS A 130 -6.90 -0.82 -0.09
C HIS A 130 -6.94 -1.64 -1.39
N GLU A 131 -6.05 -2.62 -1.50
CA GLU A 131 -5.94 -3.48 -2.68
C GLU A 131 -7.19 -4.36 -2.87
N LEU A 132 -7.79 -4.85 -1.77
CA LEU A 132 -9.04 -5.60 -1.83
C LEU A 132 -10.19 -4.75 -2.38
N MET A 133 -10.30 -3.49 -1.94
CA MET A 133 -11.35 -2.59 -2.44
C MET A 133 -11.14 -2.23 -3.90
N HIS A 134 -9.91 -1.96 -4.32
CA HIS A 134 -9.60 -1.76 -5.74
C HIS A 134 -9.95 -3.00 -6.57
N GLY A 135 -9.62 -4.20 -6.09
CA GLY A 135 -9.96 -5.46 -6.75
C GLY A 135 -11.47 -5.69 -6.88
N LEU A 136 -12.23 -5.41 -5.81
CA LEU A 136 -13.69 -5.54 -5.81
C LEU A 136 -14.35 -4.54 -6.76
N LEU A 137 -13.98 -3.26 -6.69
CA LEU A 137 -14.55 -2.21 -7.54
C LEU A 137 -14.18 -2.40 -9.01
N ALA A 138 -12.94 -2.81 -9.30
CA ALA A 138 -12.52 -3.15 -10.66
C ALA A 138 -13.42 -4.25 -11.25
N ARG A 139 -13.72 -5.31 -10.48
CA ARG A 139 -14.60 -6.39 -10.94
C ARG A 139 -16.06 -5.94 -11.11
N VAL A 140 -16.55 -5.04 -10.26
CA VAL A 140 -17.89 -4.45 -10.41
C VAL A 140 -17.99 -3.61 -11.70
N GLU A 141 -16.93 -2.90 -12.07
CA GLU A 141 -16.85 -2.13 -13.31
C GLU A 141 -16.41 -2.96 -14.54
N GLY A 142 -16.31 -4.28 -14.41
CA GLY A 142 -15.96 -5.18 -15.52
C GLY A 142 -14.49 -5.16 -15.94
N ILE A 143 -13.61 -4.54 -15.13
CA ILE A 143 -12.18 -4.47 -15.38
C ILE A 143 -11.51 -5.78 -14.91
N PRO A 144 -10.76 -6.49 -15.79
CA PRO A 144 -10.12 -7.75 -15.42
C PRO A 144 -8.93 -7.51 -14.48
N ILE A 145 -8.90 -8.21 -13.34
CA ILE A 145 -7.73 -8.23 -12.44
C ILE A 145 -6.91 -9.51 -12.66
N LYS A 146 -5.59 -9.37 -12.85
CA LYS A 146 -4.65 -10.49 -13.09
C LYS A 146 -4.12 -11.11 -11.79
N SER A 147 -4.05 -10.32 -10.72
CA SER A 147 -3.47 -10.71 -9.44
C SER A 147 -4.09 -9.88 -8.32
N LEU A 148 -3.98 -10.39 -7.09
CA LEU A 148 -4.20 -9.59 -5.89
C LEU A 148 -2.84 -9.23 -5.32
N GLY A 149 -2.53 -7.94 -5.29
CA GLY A 149 -1.34 -7.46 -4.60
C GLY A 149 -1.53 -7.60 -3.11
N ILE A 150 -1.24 -8.77 -2.57
CA ILE A 150 -0.98 -8.92 -1.13
C ILE A 150 0.53 -8.84 -1.01
N PHE A 151 1.01 -7.75 -0.43
CA PHE A 151 2.44 -7.42 -0.27
C PHE A 151 3.19 -8.44 0.58
#